data_AF-A0A091R7J7-F1
#
_entry.id   AF-A0A091R7J7-F1
#
_cell.length_a   1.000
_cell.length_b   1.000
_cell.length_c   1.000
_cell.angle_alpha   90.00
_cell.angle_beta   90.00
_cell.angle_gamma   90.00
#
_symmetry.space_group_name_H-M   'P 1'
#
loop_
_entity.id
_entity.type
_entity.pdbx_description
1 polymer ?
#
loop_
_entity_poly.entity_id
_entity_poly.type
_entity_poly.pdbx_seq_one_letter_code
_entity_poly.pdbx_strand_id
1 'polypeptide(L)' 'TGFCGPPKSNPHASLGLPRQYLVGQVLHIKCQSGYDKRPPTSGTLTCKKEGDKVIWTSLDMQCTNESDKWLPQ' A
#
# COMPACT_ATOMS: atom_id res chain seq x y z
N THR A 1 -1.33 1.03 23.79
CA THR A 1 -0.97 0.28 22.56
C THR A 1 -1.85 0.76 21.42
N GLY A 2 -1.29 0.94 20.23
CA GLY A 2 -2.00 1.49 19.07
C GLY A 2 -2.01 0.47 17.94
N PHE A 3 -3.06 0.50 17.10
CA PHE A 3 -3.20 -0.39 15.97
C PHE A 3 -3.63 0.39 14.73
N CYS A 4 -3.08 0.05 13.57
CA CYS A 4 -3.63 0.48 12.30
C CYS A 4 -4.76 -0.47 11.88
N GLY A 5 -5.82 0.09 11.30
CA GLY A 5 -6.82 -0.69 10.60
C GLY A 5 -6.30 -1.23 9.25
N PRO A 6 -7.16 -1.81 8.42
CA PRO A 6 -6.79 -2.20 7.06
C PRO A 6 -6.19 -0.99 6.29
N PRO A 7 -5.03 -1.15 5.62
CA PRO A 7 -4.50 -0.06 4.83
C PRO A 7 -5.42 0.25 3.64
N LYS A 8 -5.43 1.50 3.21
CA LYS A 8 -6.06 1.85 1.93
C LYS A 8 -5.27 1.14 0.82
N SER A 9 -5.89 0.16 0.17
CA SER A 9 -5.25 -0.56 -0.91
C SER A 9 -5.10 0.34 -2.13
N ASN A 10 -3.93 0.32 -2.76
CA ASN A 10 -3.77 0.84 -4.11
C ASN A 10 -4.73 0.08 -5.05
N PRO A 11 -5.44 0.73 -6.00
CA PRO A 11 -6.08 0.00 -7.09
C PRO A 11 -5.09 -1.02 -7.69
N HIS A 12 -5.56 -2.25 -7.88
CA HIS A 12 -4.75 -3.38 -8.36
C HIS A 12 -3.66 -3.90 -7.42
N ALA A 13 -3.69 -3.54 -6.14
CA ALA A 13 -2.92 -4.22 -5.10
C ALA A 13 -3.85 -5.05 -4.21
N SER A 14 -3.41 -6.26 -3.87
CA SER A 14 -4.12 -7.13 -2.92
C SER A 14 -3.34 -7.21 -1.62
N LEU A 15 -3.98 -6.77 -0.54
CA LEU A 15 -3.51 -6.99 0.82
C LEU A 15 -4.23 -8.22 1.38
N GLY A 16 -3.54 -9.35 1.42
CA GLY A 16 -3.95 -10.41 2.33
C GLY A 16 -3.59 -9.98 3.75
N LEU A 17 -4.45 -10.33 4.73
CA LEU A 17 -4.18 -10.30 6.19
C LEU A 17 -4.86 -9.13 6.97
N PRO A 18 -4.75 -9.10 8.32
CA PRO A 18 -5.84 -9.15 9.31
C PRO A 18 -6.57 -7.81 9.53
N ARG A 19 -7.63 -7.79 10.36
CA ARG A 19 -8.40 -6.55 10.66
C ARG A 19 -7.60 -5.47 11.43
N GLN A 20 -6.50 -5.84 12.09
CA GLN A 20 -5.71 -4.95 12.95
C GLN A 20 -4.21 -5.26 12.83
N TYR A 21 -3.40 -4.19 12.78
CA TYR A 21 -1.95 -4.24 12.61
C TYR A 21 -1.26 -3.47 13.73
N LEU A 22 -0.21 -4.04 14.32
CA LEU A 22 0.54 -3.38 15.39
C LEU A 22 1.37 -2.22 14.85
N VAL A 23 1.56 -1.18 15.67
CA VAL A 23 2.56 -0.13 15.37
C VAL A 23 3.94 -0.78 15.20
N GLY A 24 4.64 -0.40 14.14
CA GLY A 24 5.91 -1.00 13.70
C GLY A 24 5.76 -2.09 12.65
N GLN A 25 4.55 -2.58 12.39
CA GLN A 25 4.32 -3.62 11.38
C GLN A 25 4.50 -3.07 9.96
N VAL A 26 5.24 -3.82 9.14
CA VAL A 26 5.53 -3.48 7.74
C VAL A 26 4.81 -4.45 6.82
N LEU A 27 4.09 -3.90 5.84
CA LEU A 27 3.42 -4.64 4.79
C LEU A 27 4.12 -4.42 3.46
N HIS A 28 4.42 -5.51 2.78
CA HIS A 28 5.00 -5.48 1.44
C HIS A 28 3.88 -5.59 0.41
N ILE A 29 3.73 -4.56 -0.40
CA ILE A 29 2.64 -4.49 -1.37
C ILE A 29 3.02 -5.32 -2.60
N LYS A 30 2.07 -6.17 -3.01
CA LYS A 30 2.16 -6.97 -4.22
C LYS A 30 1.05 -6.52 -5.18
N CYS A 31 1.44 -6.18 -6.40
CA CYS A 31 0.50 -5.89 -7.47
C CYS A 31 -0.19 -7.19 -7.93
N GLN A 32 -1.42 -7.06 -8.39
CA GLN A 32 -2.17 -8.14 -9.01
C GLN A 32 -1.49 -8.62 -10.30
N SER A 33 -1.82 -9.84 -10.71
CA SER A 33 -1.32 -10.38 -11.97
C SER A 33 -1.69 -9.46 -13.14
N GLY A 34 -0.71 -9.11 -13.96
CA GLY A 34 -0.89 -8.16 -15.06
C GLY A 34 -0.68 -6.69 -14.67
N TYR A 35 -0.29 -6.36 -13.45
CA TYR A 35 0.10 -5.00 -13.06
C TYR A 35 1.53 -4.99 -12.55
N ASP A 36 2.35 -4.09 -13.08
CA ASP A 36 3.74 -3.95 -12.70
C ASP A 36 3.92 -2.84 -11.66
N LYS A 37 4.89 -3.04 -10.77
CA LYS A 37 5.30 -2.02 -9.81
C LYS A 37 6.01 -0.89 -10.55
N ARG A 38 5.45 0.32 -10.50
CA ARG A 38 6.11 1.51 -11.02
C ARG A 38 6.78 2.34 -9.92
N PRO A 39 7.89 3.02 -10.23
CA PRO A 39 8.58 3.89 -9.30
C PRO A 39 7.66 4.98 -8.73
N PRO A 40 7.90 5.43 -7.48
CA PRO A 40 9.03 5.07 -6.61
C PRO A 40 8.94 3.64 -6.04
N THR A 41 10.06 2.93 -6.10
CA THR A 41 10.19 1.46 -5.96
C THR A 41 9.88 0.90 -4.57
N SER A 42 9.73 1.74 -3.55
CA SER A 42 9.46 1.28 -2.18
C SER A 42 7.98 0.98 -1.96
N GLY A 43 7.53 -0.18 -2.44
CA GLY A 43 6.18 -0.69 -2.25
C GLY A 43 5.91 -1.22 -0.83
N THR A 44 6.09 -0.40 0.20
CA THR A 44 5.90 -0.81 1.60
C THR A 44 5.01 0.16 2.37
N LEU A 45 4.07 -0.39 3.13
CA LEU A 45 3.26 0.35 4.09
C LEU A 45 3.72 0.01 5.50
N THR A 46 4.05 1.02 6.31
CA THR A 46 4.41 0.82 7.72
C THR A 46 3.35 1.44 8.62
N CYS A 47 2.90 0.69 9.61
CA CYS A 47 1.99 1.22 10.63
C CYS A 47 2.82 2.04 11.63
N LYS A 48 2.58 3.35 11.70
CA LYS A 48 3.35 4.27 12.54
C LYS A 48 2.44 5.03 13.47
N LYS A 49 2.98 5.42 14.62
CA LYS A 49 2.34 6.39 15.52
C LYS A 49 2.98 7.75 15.26
N GLU A 50 2.18 8.70 14.76
CA GLU A 50 2.59 10.09 14.55
C GLU A 50 1.79 10.97 15.50
N GLY A 51 2.47 11.48 16.54
CA GLY A 51 1.81 12.14 17.67
C GLY A 51 0.80 11.19 18.34
N ASP A 52 -0.46 11.62 18.45
CA ASP A 52 -1.55 10.83 19.01
C ASP A 52 -2.27 9.94 18.00
N LYS A 53 -1.90 10.00 16.71
CA LYS A 53 -2.56 9.24 15.64
C LYS A 53 -1.76 8.00 15.27
N VAL A 54 -2.46 6.92 14.98
CA VAL A 54 -1.87 5.69 14.44
C VAL A 54 -2.31 5.56 12.99
N ILE A 55 -1.36 5.70 12.08
CA ILE A 55 -1.61 5.82 10.64
C ILE A 55 -0.65 4.93 9.85
N TRP A 56 -1.08 4.55 8.65
CA TRP A 56 -0.19 3.98 7.65
C TRP A 56 0.65 5.07 7.01
N THR A 57 1.89 4.75 6.64
CA THR A 57 2.70 5.61 5.76
C THR A 57 2.02 5.81 4.40
N SER A 58 2.43 6.86 3.69
CA SER A 58 2.10 6.98 2.26
C SER A 58 2.60 5.76 1.49
N LEU A 59 1.81 5.32 0.52
CA LEU A 59 2.22 4.35 -0.49
C LEU A 59 2.36 5.10 -1.81
N ASP A 60 3.59 5.45 -2.15
CA ASP A 60 3.87 6.20 -3.37
C ASP A 60 4.04 5.26 -4.59
N MET A 61 4.17 3.95 -4.34
CA MET A 61 4.23 2.93 -5.38
C MET A 61 2.88 2.79 -6.09
N GLN A 62 2.92 2.77 -7.43
CA GLN A 62 1.75 2.51 -8.27
C GLN A 62 1.80 1.13 -8.91
N CYS A 63 0.65 0.45 -8.98
CA CYS A 63 0.46 -0.77 -9.77
C CYS A 63 -0.23 -0.36 -11.07
N THR A 64 0.50 -0.35 -12.19
CA THR A 64 -0.08 -0.01 -13.50
C THR A 64 0.34 -1.03 -14.54
N ASN A 65 -0.55 -1.28 -15.51
CA ASN A 65 -0.25 -2.05 -16.71
C ASN A 65 0.11 -1.09 -17.86
N GLU A 66 0.86 -1.56 -18.85
CA GLU A 66 1.06 -0.88 -20.13
C GLU A 66 -0.27 -0.51 -20.81
N SER A 67 -1.36 -1.26 -20.58
CA SER A 67 -2.71 -0.90 -21.04
C SER A 67 -3.24 0.39 -20.40
N ASP A 68 -2.86 0.72 -19.16
CA ASP A 68 -3.26 1.96 -18.49
C ASP A 68 -2.55 3.19 -19.08
N LYS A 69 -1.40 3.00 -19.75
CA LYS A 69 -0.75 4.08 -20.50
C LYS A 69 -1.53 4.49 -21.74
N TRP A 70 -2.45 3.63 -22.21
CA TRP A 70 -3.19 3.79 -23.46
C TRP A 70 -4.62 4.29 -23.26
N LEU A 71 -4.89 4.94 -22.13
CA LEU A 71 -6.04 5.84 -22.01
C LEU A 71 -5.54 7.26 -22.33
N PRO A 72 -5.68 7.74 -23.58
CA PRO A 72 -5.54 9.18 -23.82
C PRO A 72 -6.59 9.89 -22.96
N GLN A 73 -6.10 10.78 -22.10
CA GLN A 73 -6.92 11.66 -21.28
C GLN A 73 -7.66 12.67 -22.15
#